data_AF-A0A2S9Q658-F1
#
_entry.id   AF-A0A2S9Q658-F1
#
_cell.length_a   1.000
_cell.length_b   1.000
_cell.length_c   1.000
_cell.angle_alpha   90.00
_cell.angle_beta   90.00
_cell.angle_gamma   90.00
#
_symmetry.space_group_name_H-M   'P 1'
#
loop_
_entity.id
_entity.type
_entity.pdbx_description
1 polymer ?
#
loop_
_entity_poly.entity_id
_entity_poly.type
_entity_poly.pdbx_seq_one_letter_code
_entity_poly.pdbx_strand_id
1 'polypeptide(L)'
;MAKARYCPRTAYLRRLIDQGRVIAAKQQAGTWLREAYASPQFLSLVAELLDPAKPDRSRRNRRPPAQWLDIGEAFDALRGDGFTRDQAILILSDRFHCSSGLIDKALDFYRDAQRPFGMAPREKDPLIASVAGE
;
A
#
# COMPACT_ATOMS: atom_id res chain seq x y z
N MET A 1 -24.41 17.56 9.58
CA MET A 1 -23.67 17.06 8.39
C MET A 1 -23.90 18.01 7.23
N ALA A 2 -22.92 18.85 6.88
CA ALA A 2 -23.06 19.78 5.76
C ALA A 2 -22.94 19.02 4.44
N LYS A 3 -23.99 18.99 3.61
CA LYS A 3 -23.94 18.46 2.24
C LYS A 3 -22.82 19.20 1.51
N ALA A 4 -21.82 18.47 1.03
CA ALA A 4 -20.74 19.04 0.22
C ALA A 4 -21.38 19.71 -1.00
N ARG A 5 -21.44 21.05 -0.98
CA ARG A 5 -21.89 21.82 -2.15
C ARG A 5 -20.91 21.53 -3.27
N TYR A 6 -21.40 20.96 -4.36
CA TYR A 6 -20.59 20.68 -5.53
C TYR A 6 -20.09 22.01 -6.13
N CYS A 7 -18.77 22.21 -6.13
CA CYS A 7 -18.14 23.37 -6.76
C CYS A 7 -17.44 22.92 -8.06
N PRO A 8 -17.91 23.34 -9.25
CA PRO A 8 -17.35 22.90 -10.53
C PRO A 8 -15.89 23.31 -10.72
N ARG A 9 -15.49 24.49 -10.19
CA ARG A 9 -14.10 24.96 -10.19
C ARG A 9 -13.16 24.05 -9.37
N THR A 10 -13.63 23.57 -8.22
CA THR A 10 -12.88 22.65 -7.36
C THR A 10 -12.74 21.28 -8.03
N ALA A 11 -13.79 20.79 -8.69
CA ALA A 11 -13.75 19.55 -9.46
C ALA A 11 -12.75 19.63 -10.64
N TYR A 12 -12.67 20.78 -11.31
CA TYR A 12 -11.70 21.01 -12.37
C TYR A 12 -10.24 20.93 -11.88
N LEU A 13 -9.93 21.55 -10.72
CA LEU A 13 -8.59 21.47 -10.16
C LEU A 13 -8.21 20.06 -9.72
N ARG A 14 -9.15 19.31 -9.12
CA ARG A 14 -8.93 17.88 -8.81
C ARG A 14 -8.55 17.09 -10.05
N ARG A 15 -9.27 17.28 -11.15
CA ARG A 15 -8.97 16.63 -12.42
C ARG A 15 -7.56 16.95 -12.92
N LEU A 16 -7.09 18.20 -12.80
CA LEU A 16 -5.73 18.58 -13.18
C LEU A 16 -4.67 17.93 -12.29
N ILE A 17 -4.94 17.83 -10.98
CA ILE A 17 -4.05 17.17 -10.01
C ILE A 17 -3.97 15.67 -10.29
N ASP A 18 -5.09 15.00 -10.53
CA ASP A 18 -5.16 13.57 -10.83
C ASP A 18 -4.43 13.22 -12.14
N GLN A 19 -4.44 14.13 -13.10
CA GLN A 19 -3.69 14.02 -14.36
C GLN A 19 -2.19 14.32 -14.22
N GLY A 20 -1.70 14.61 -13.01
CA GLY A 20 -0.30 14.99 -12.76
C GLY A 20 0.06 16.39 -13.27
N ARG A 21 -0.90 17.19 -13.74
CA ARG A 21 -0.70 18.54 -14.29
C ARG A 21 -0.68 19.59 -13.18
N VAL A 22 0.18 19.38 -12.18
CA VAL A 22 0.25 20.19 -10.95
C VAL A 22 0.58 21.67 -11.24
N ILE A 23 1.44 21.94 -12.23
CA ILE A 23 1.81 23.31 -12.62
C ILE A 23 0.60 24.07 -13.18
N ALA A 24 -0.18 23.43 -14.05
CA ALA A 24 -1.40 24.02 -14.62
C ALA A 24 -2.47 24.25 -13.54
N ALA A 25 -2.60 23.31 -12.58
CA ALA A 25 -3.49 23.48 -11.44
C ALA A 25 -3.09 24.71 -10.60
N LYS A 26 -1.80 24.92 -10.34
CA LYS A 26 -1.30 26.09 -9.58
C LYS A 26 -1.57 27.41 -10.30
N GLN A 27 -1.32 27.46 -11.61
CA GLN A 27 -1.60 28.65 -12.41
C GLN A 27 -3.09 28.99 -12.40
N GLN A 28 -3.95 27.99 -12.62
CA GLN A 28 -5.40 28.19 -12.64
C GLN A 28 -5.93 28.62 -11.26
N ALA A 29 -5.45 28.01 -10.18
CA ALA A 29 -5.79 28.41 -8.82
C ALA A 29 -5.38 29.86 -8.54
N GLY A 30 -4.19 30.27 -8.99
CA GLY A 30 -3.71 31.65 -8.89
C GLY A 30 -4.60 32.65 -9.62
N THR A 31 -5.06 32.32 -10.84
CA THR A 31 -6.02 33.15 -11.59
C THR A 31 -7.32 33.35 -10.81
N TRP A 32 -7.90 32.27 -10.27
CA TRP A 32 -9.15 32.36 -9.52
C TRP A 32 -9.00 33.06 -8.16
N LEU A 33 -7.84 32.97 -7.51
CA LEU A 33 -7.55 33.77 -6.32
C LEU A 33 -7.51 35.28 -6.65
N ARG A 34 -6.94 35.67 -7.79
CA ARG A 34 -6.96 37.07 -8.25
C ARG A 34 -8.36 37.58 -8.60
N GLU A 35 -9.25 36.69 -9.05
CA GLU A 35 -10.68 36.97 -9.23
C GLU A 35 -11.48 37.02 -7.90
N ALA A 36 -10.79 36.99 -6.75
CA ALA A 36 -11.39 36.94 -5.41
C ALA A 36 -12.29 35.71 -5.16
N TYR A 37 -12.09 34.61 -5.89
CA TYR A 37 -12.82 33.36 -5.64
C TYR A 37 -12.24 32.64 -4.41
N ALA A 38 -13.02 32.58 -3.34
CA ALA A 38 -12.59 32.05 -2.05
C ALA A 38 -13.65 31.14 -1.40
N SER A 39 -14.00 30.04 -2.08
CA SER A 39 -14.85 28.99 -1.48
C SER A 39 -14.05 28.15 -0.47
N PRO A 40 -14.62 27.74 0.69
CA PRO A 40 -13.93 26.91 1.67
C PRO A 40 -13.30 25.65 1.08
N GLN A 41 -14.03 24.93 0.22
CA GLN A 41 -13.51 23.72 -0.43
C GLN A 41 -12.37 24.01 -1.41
N PHE A 42 -12.41 25.17 -2.06
CA PHE A 42 -11.36 25.59 -2.98
C PHE A 42 -10.09 25.97 -2.21
N LEU A 43 -10.22 26.74 -1.12
CA LEU A 43 -9.10 27.12 -0.27
C LEU A 43 -8.41 25.91 0.36
N SER A 44 -9.17 24.92 0.84
CA SER A 44 -8.61 23.65 1.33
C SER A 44 -7.78 22.93 0.26
N LEU A 45 -8.31 22.85 -0.97
CA LEU A 45 -7.62 22.20 -2.07
C LEU A 45 -6.38 22.98 -2.53
N VAL A 46 -6.43 24.31 -2.50
CA VAL A 46 -5.26 25.14 -2.81
C VAL A 46 -4.19 24.99 -1.73
N ALA A 47 -4.56 24.89 -0.45
CA ALA A 47 -3.61 24.61 0.63
C ALA A 47 -2.88 23.28 0.42
N GLU A 48 -3.61 22.20 0.07
CA GLU A 48 -3.03 20.89 -0.30
C GLU A 48 -2.10 20.98 -1.52
N LEU A 49 -2.38 21.89 -2.46
CA LEU A 49 -1.56 22.08 -3.66
C LEU A 49 -0.26 22.87 -3.37
N LEU A 50 -0.31 23.78 -2.41
CA LEU A 50 0.83 24.60 -1.98
C LEU A 50 1.76 23.81 -1.06
N ASP A 51 1.19 23.09 -0.10
CA ASP A 51 1.90 22.19 0.81
C ASP A 51 1.36 20.76 0.66
N PRO A 52 1.83 20.02 -0.37
CA PRO A 52 1.41 18.64 -0.55
C PRO A 52 1.94 17.84 0.65
N ALA A 53 1.03 17.42 1.52
CA ALA A 53 1.33 16.48 2.60
C ALA A 53 2.19 15.35 2.01
N LYS A 54 3.41 15.18 2.56
CA LYS A 54 4.39 14.22 2.04
C LYS A 54 3.67 12.91 1.72
N PRO A 55 3.77 12.39 0.48
CA PRO A 55 3.05 11.19 0.12
C PRO A 55 3.46 10.12 1.12
N ASP A 56 2.49 9.64 1.88
CA ASP A 56 2.68 8.53 2.79
C ASP A 56 3.13 7.34 1.93
N ARG A 57 4.45 7.09 1.95
CA ARG A 57 5.10 6.03 1.17
C ARG A 57 4.47 4.66 1.46
N SER A 58 3.74 4.53 2.57
CA SER A 58 2.94 3.37 2.95
C SER A 58 1.89 2.95 1.90
N ARG A 59 1.33 3.88 1.11
CA ARG A 59 0.24 3.54 0.17
C ARG A 59 0.69 3.10 -1.22
N ARG A 60 1.95 3.31 -1.62
CA ARG A 60 2.41 3.01 -2.99
C ARG A 60 2.63 1.52 -3.28
N ASN A 61 2.76 0.67 -2.25
CA ASN A 61 3.05 -0.77 -2.42
C ASN A 61 1.93 -1.68 -1.90
N ARG A 62 0.66 -1.34 -2.14
CA ARG A 62 -0.48 -2.16 -1.66
C ARG A 62 -0.95 -3.25 -2.62
N ARG A 63 -0.40 -3.34 -3.82
CA ARG A 63 -0.59 -4.54 -4.66
C ARG A 63 0.64 -5.41 -4.49
N PRO A 64 0.57 -6.48 -3.68
CA PRO A 64 1.61 -7.47 -3.71
C PRO A 64 1.74 -7.99 -5.15
N PRO A 65 2.97 -8.13 -5.67
CA PRO A 65 3.21 -8.70 -6.99
C PRO A 65 2.45 -10.02 -7.14
N ALA A 66 1.87 -10.29 -8.31
CA ALA A 66 1.21 -11.58 -8.60
C ALA A 66 2.08 -12.79 -8.22
N GLN A 67 3.40 -12.63 -8.34
CA GLN A 67 4.43 -13.59 -7.93
C GLN A 67 4.36 -14.04 -6.47
N TRP A 68 3.73 -13.29 -5.56
CA TRP A 68 3.65 -13.68 -4.14
C TRP A 68 2.73 -14.89 -3.91
N LEU A 69 1.69 -15.06 -4.73
CA LEU A 69 0.86 -16.25 -4.69
C LEU A 69 1.62 -17.46 -5.25
N ASP A 70 2.35 -17.27 -6.34
CA ASP A 70 3.18 -18.33 -6.95
C ASP A 70 4.27 -18.82 -5.98
N ILE A 71 4.87 -17.91 -5.19
CA ILE A 71 5.84 -18.26 -4.15
C ILE A 71 5.19 -19.12 -3.05
N GLY A 72 3.97 -18.77 -2.63
CA GLY A 72 3.24 -19.52 -1.61
C GLY A 72 2.86 -20.93 -2.05
N GLU A 73 2.36 -21.08 -3.27
CA GLU A 73 2.04 -22.39 -3.85
C GLU A 73 3.30 -23.27 -4.00
N ALA A 74 4.40 -22.68 -4.49
CA ALA A 74 5.67 -23.39 -4.59
C ALA A 74 6.23 -23.80 -3.21
N PHE A 75 5.97 -23.02 -2.17
CA PHE A 75 6.34 -23.38 -0.80
C PHE A 75 5.52 -24.57 -0.29
N ASP A 76 4.20 -24.58 -0.51
CA ASP A 76 3.34 -25.71 -0.12
C ASP A 76 3.76 -27.01 -0.83
N ALA A 77 4.13 -26.93 -2.12
CA ALA A 77 4.67 -28.08 -2.86
C ALA A 77 5.97 -28.61 -2.22
N LEU A 78 6.94 -27.73 -1.90
CA LEU A 78 8.19 -28.12 -1.24
C LEU A 78 7.95 -28.70 0.15
N ARG A 79 6.94 -28.21 0.88
CA ARG A 79 6.53 -28.78 2.17
C ARG A 79 5.88 -30.15 2.01
N GLY A 80 5.11 -30.37 0.94
CA GLY A 80 4.56 -31.68 0.56
C GLY A 80 5.65 -32.71 0.23
N ASP A 81 6.75 -32.27 -0.37
CA ASP A 81 7.92 -33.09 -0.68
C ASP A 81 8.83 -33.35 0.53
N GLY A 82 8.50 -32.81 1.71
CA GLY A 82 9.21 -33.08 2.97
C GLY A 82 10.38 -32.14 3.28
N PHE A 83 10.60 -31.07 2.50
CA PHE A 83 11.67 -30.11 2.77
C PHE A 83 11.41 -29.31 4.05
N THR A 84 12.48 -28.97 4.78
CA THR A 84 12.37 -28.06 5.94
C THR A 84 12.06 -26.65 5.48
N ARG A 85 11.51 -25.81 6.38
CA ARG A 85 11.19 -24.41 6.07
C ARG A 85 12.41 -23.66 5.53
N ASP A 86 13.55 -23.81 6.17
CA ASP A 86 14.78 -23.10 5.79
C ASP A 86 15.30 -23.57 4.42
N GLN A 87 15.21 -24.87 4.12
CA GLN A 87 15.56 -25.41 2.81
C GLN A 87 14.61 -24.90 1.73
N ALA A 88 13.30 -24.88 2.00
CA ALA A 88 12.30 -24.36 1.07
C ALA A 88 12.54 -22.86 0.78
N ILE A 89 12.85 -22.05 1.81
CA ILE A 89 13.17 -20.63 1.64
C ILE A 89 14.44 -20.45 0.78
N LEU A 90 15.47 -21.28 0.97
CA LEU A 90 16.69 -21.23 0.16
C LEU A 90 16.38 -21.52 -1.32
N ILE A 91 15.63 -22.59 -1.59
CA ILE A 91 15.23 -23.00 -2.95
C ILE A 91 14.37 -21.92 -3.61
N LEU A 92 13.43 -21.32 -2.87
CA LEU A 92 12.57 -20.25 -3.38
C LEU A 92 13.34 -18.95 -3.62
N SER A 93 14.33 -18.65 -2.78
CA SER A 93 15.18 -17.46 -2.96
C SER A 93 15.99 -17.57 -4.25
N ASP A 94 16.51 -18.77 -4.55
CA ASP A 94 17.21 -19.05 -5.81
C ASP A 94 16.26 -19.00 -7.02
N ARG A 95 15.13 -19.72 -6.94
CA ARG A 95 14.13 -19.84 -8.03
C ARG A 95 13.48 -18.50 -8.42
N PHE A 96 13.20 -17.65 -7.44
CA PHE A 96 12.51 -16.38 -7.66
C PHE A 96 13.46 -15.17 -7.62
N HIS A 97 14.78 -15.40 -7.47
CA HIS A 97 15.80 -14.36 -7.35
C HIS A 97 15.45 -13.28 -6.32
N CYS A 98 14.87 -13.69 -5.18
CA CYS A 98 14.36 -12.82 -4.13
C CYS A 98 15.11 -13.05 -2.82
N SER A 99 15.19 -12.02 -1.97
CA SER A 99 15.76 -12.19 -0.63
C SER A 99 14.82 -13.01 0.26
N SER A 100 15.39 -13.73 1.22
CA SER A 100 14.64 -14.52 2.21
C SER A 100 13.54 -13.72 2.90
N GLY A 101 13.84 -12.46 3.28
CA GLY A 101 12.86 -11.57 3.89
C GLY A 101 11.72 -11.13 2.97
N LEU A 102 11.88 -11.24 1.64
CA LEU A 102 10.78 -11.04 0.68
C LEU A 102 9.95 -12.31 0.53
N ILE A 103 10.60 -13.48 0.54
CA ILE A 103 9.91 -14.78 0.57
C ILE A 103 9.03 -14.88 1.83
N ASP A 104 9.54 -14.57 3.02
CA ASP A 104 8.73 -14.60 4.25
C ASP A 104 7.49 -13.69 4.16
N LYS A 105 7.64 -12.48 3.58
CA LYS A 105 6.51 -11.57 3.36
C LYS A 105 5.49 -12.11 2.37
N ALA A 106 5.95 -12.79 1.32
CA ALA A 106 5.08 -13.45 0.36
C ALA A 106 4.32 -14.61 1.01
N LEU A 107 4.97 -15.40 1.88
CA LEU A 107 4.33 -16.47 2.64
C LEU A 107 3.29 -15.96 3.62
N ASP A 108 3.59 -14.88 4.36
CA ASP A 108 2.62 -14.24 5.25
C ASP A 108 1.39 -13.76 4.47
N PHE A 109 1.61 -13.12 3.31
CA PHE A 109 0.53 -12.69 2.43
C PHE A 109 -0.31 -13.86 1.90
N TYR A 110 0.34 -14.95 1.48
CA TYR A 110 -0.33 -16.14 0.98
C TYR A 110 -1.16 -16.83 2.07
N ARG A 111 -0.64 -16.91 3.31
CA ARG A 111 -1.39 -17.42 4.46
C ARG A 111 -2.60 -16.56 4.80
N ASP A 112 -2.46 -15.24 4.74
CA ASP A 112 -3.59 -14.32 4.91
C ASP A 112 -4.64 -14.46 3.78
N ALA A 113 -4.20 -14.69 2.54
CA ALA A 113 -5.07 -14.89 1.38
C ALA A 113 -5.82 -16.23 1.41
N GLN A 114 -5.22 -17.29 1.95
CA GLN A 114 -5.88 -18.58 2.18
C GLN A 114 -6.91 -18.53 3.32
N ARG A 115 -6.91 -17.48 4.15
CA ARG A 115 -7.84 -17.36 5.25
C ARG A 115 -9.25 -17.12 4.70
N PRO A 116 -10.23 -18.00 4.97
CA PRO A 116 -11.61 -17.76 4.55
C PRO A 116 -12.10 -16.46 5.19
N PHE A 117 -12.76 -15.61 4.40
CA PHE A 117 -13.39 -14.36 4.85
C PHE A 117 -14.35 -14.66 6.02
N GLY A 118 -13.87 -14.53 7.26
CA GLY A 118 -14.66 -14.89 8.45
C GLY A 118 -13.88 -15.16 9.75
N MET A 119 -12.56 -15.35 9.72
CA MET A 119 -11.76 -15.51 10.96
C MET A 119 -10.89 -14.29 11.28
N ALA A 120 -11.08 -13.75 12.48
CA ALA A 120 -10.37 -12.59 13.02
C ALA A 120 -8.83 -12.75 12.98
N PRO A 121 -8.08 -11.64 12.81
CA PRO A 121 -6.62 -11.68 12.85
C PRO A 121 -6.16 -12.25 14.19
N ARG A 122 -5.23 -13.22 14.15
CA ARG A 122 -4.58 -13.68 15.38
C ARG A 122 -3.68 -12.54 15.83
N GLU A 123 -3.94 -12.04 17.02
CA GLU A 123 -3.01 -11.25 17.81
C GLU A 123 -1.66 -11.97 17.77
N LYS A 124 -0.59 -11.22 17.50
CA LYS A 124 0.76 -11.77 17.42
C LYS A 124 1.10 -12.37 18.78
N ASP A 125 1.08 -13.70 18.88
CA ASP A 125 1.63 -14.40 20.03
C ASP A 125 3.11 -14.00 20.20
N PRO A 126 3.51 -13.48 21.37
CA PRO A 126 4.89 -13.12 21.63
C PRO A 126 5.77 -14.38 21.57
N LEU A 127 6.91 -14.23 20.89
CA LEU A 127 7.99 -15.21 20.80
C LEU A 127 8.20 -15.93 22.15
N ILE A 128 8.05 -17.25 22.11
CA ILE A 128 8.43 -18.17 23.19
C ILE A 128 9.94 -17.99 23.42
N ALA A 129 10.28 -17.39 24.56
CA ALA A 129 11.62 -17.40 25.13
C ALA A 129 11.77 -18.68 25.96
N SER A 130 12.46 -19.67 25.42
CA SER A 130 13.06 -20.83 26.11
C SER A 130 13.91 -21.54 25.05
N VAL A 131 15.21 -21.79 25.19
CA VAL A 131 15.92 -22.42 26.32
C VAL A 131 17.39 -22.01 26.24
N ALA A 132 17.97 -21.56 27.35
CA ALA A 132 19.41 -21.64 27.60
C ALA A 132 19.59 -22.50 28.85
N GLY A 133 20.10 -23.71 28.64
CA GLY A 133 20.38 -24.67 29.69
C GLY A 133 21.36 -25.69 29.13
N GLU A 134 22.64 -25.40 29.27
CA GLU A 134 23.71 -26.31 29.74
C GLU A 134 24.98 -25.50 30.03
#